data_AF-A0A349XR50-F1
#
_entry.id   AF-A0A349XR50-F1
#
_cell.length_a   1.000
_cell.length_b   1.000
_cell.length_c   1.000
_cell.angle_alpha   90.00
_cell.angle_beta   90.00
_cell.angle_gamma   90.00
#
_symmetry.space_group_name_H-M   'P 1'
#
loop_
_entity.id
_entity.type
_entity.pdbx_description
1 polymer ?
#
loop_
_entity_poly.entity_id
_entity_poly.type
_entity_poly.pdbx_seq_one_letter_code
_entity_poly.pdbx_strand_id
1 'polypeptide(L)'
;PFQLVVFGGSQGAQFFSSAVPAAICLLKDEQRKRIVVTQQARPEDKDSVIASYQKLGVKADVSPFFGDMASRIGEADLVISRSGASTVSELSVIGRPSILVPYPHALDHDQAANAAALSAAGGASVIKQAELSPQKLSGLLSSALAEPERLSATAAAAKATGKPHAADVLADLVEAIASGRSVQEFKKNIEGVGA
;
A
#
# COMPACT_ATOMS: atom_id res chain seq x y z
N PRO A 1 -9.52 -16.84 4.22
CA PRO A 1 -9.25 -16.40 2.83
C PRO A 1 -8.13 -15.37 2.88
N PHE A 2 -7.27 -15.32 1.88
CA PHE A 2 -6.19 -14.33 1.76
C PHE A 2 -6.76 -13.03 1.17
N GLN A 3 -6.74 -11.96 1.95
CA GLN A 3 -7.30 -10.66 1.57
C GLN A 3 -6.25 -9.82 0.83
N LEU A 4 -6.46 -9.65 -0.47
CA LEU A 4 -5.61 -8.81 -1.32
C LEU A 4 -6.31 -7.48 -1.59
N VAL A 5 -5.67 -6.38 -1.20
CA VAL A 5 -6.16 -5.02 -1.48
C VAL A 5 -5.27 -4.36 -2.53
N VAL A 6 -5.87 -3.85 -3.60
CA VAL A 6 -5.16 -3.24 -4.72
C VAL A 6 -5.72 -1.85 -5.00
N PHE A 7 -4.88 -0.81 -5.01
CA PHE A 7 -5.35 0.53 -5.36
C PHE A 7 -4.26 1.45 -5.92
N GLY A 8 -4.68 2.38 -6.78
CA GLY A 8 -3.75 3.31 -7.45
C GLY A 8 -3.60 4.68 -6.78
N GLY A 9 -4.41 4.97 -5.76
CA GLY A 9 -4.58 6.31 -5.21
C GLY A 9 -5.73 7.06 -5.90
N SER A 10 -5.78 8.38 -5.78
CA SER A 10 -6.92 9.20 -6.23
C SER A 10 -7.24 9.10 -7.72
N GLN A 11 -6.26 8.80 -8.58
CA GLN A 11 -6.45 8.65 -10.04
C GLN A 11 -6.62 7.18 -10.48
N GLY A 12 -6.64 6.25 -9.53
CA GLY A 12 -6.50 4.82 -9.82
C GLY A 12 -5.21 4.51 -10.58
N ALA A 13 -5.04 3.25 -10.97
CA ALA A 13 -3.92 2.84 -11.81
C ALA A 13 -4.38 1.81 -12.83
N GLN A 14 -4.54 2.25 -14.08
CA GLN A 14 -4.86 1.38 -15.22
C GLN A 14 -3.91 0.19 -15.33
N PHE A 15 -2.64 0.39 -14.97
CA PHE A 15 -1.64 -0.69 -14.88
C PHE A 15 -2.11 -1.86 -13.98
N PHE A 16 -2.74 -1.59 -12.84
CA PHE A 16 -3.24 -2.67 -11.95
C PHE A 16 -4.48 -3.34 -12.51
N SER A 17 -5.31 -2.62 -13.28
CA SER A 17 -6.50 -3.17 -13.94
C SER A 17 -6.16 -4.34 -14.87
N SER A 18 -4.97 -4.35 -15.48
CA SER A 18 -4.49 -5.44 -16.33
C SER A 18 -3.52 -6.39 -15.63
N ALA A 19 -2.54 -5.87 -14.90
CA ALA A 19 -1.46 -6.66 -14.35
C ALA A 19 -1.93 -7.63 -13.25
N VAL A 20 -2.86 -7.21 -12.38
CA VAL A 20 -3.29 -8.02 -11.23
C VAL A 20 -4.15 -9.22 -11.66
N PRO A 21 -5.21 -9.05 -12.48
CA PRO A 21 -5.95 -10.21 -12.98
C PRO A 21 -5.06 -11.17 -13.78
N ALA A 22 -4.13 -10.65 -14.59
CA ALA A 22 -3.19 -11.48 -15.35
C ALA A 22 -2.26 -12.29 -14.43
N ALA A 23 -1.76 -11.70 -13.34
CA ALA A 23 -0.95 -12.41 -12.36
C ALA A 23 -1.74 -13.49 -11.61
N ILE A 24 -2.97 -13.20 -11.21
CA ILE A 24 -3.85 -14.17 -10.52
C ILE A 24 -4.24 -15.33 -11.45
N CYS A 25 -4.38 -15.09 -12.75
CA CYS A 25 -4.58 -16.13 -13.76
C CYS A 25 -3.44 -17.17 -13.77
N LEU A 26 -2.20 -16.72 -13.52
CA LEU A 26 -1.00 -17.56 -13.52
C LEU A 26 -0.80 -18.35 -12.21
N LEU A 27 -1.59 -18.09 -11.17
CA LEU A 27 -1.51 -18.86 -9.92
C LEU A 27 -2.08 -20.26 -10.09
N LYS A 28 -1.58 -21.20 -9.29
CA LYS A 28 -2.18 -22.54 -9.17
C LYS A 28 -3.62 -22.43 -8.67
N ASP A 29 -4.47 -23.36 -9.07
CA ASP A 29 -5.90 -23.36 -8.72
C ASP A 29 -6.13 -23.33 -7.20
N GLU A 30 -5.32 -24.04 -6.42
CA GLU A 30 -5.42 -24.06 -4.95
C GLU A 30 -5.09 -22.69 -4.32
N GLN A 31 -4.14 -21.97 -4.90
CA GLN A 31 -3.77 -20.62 -4.48
C GLN A 31 -4.84 -19.61 -4.88
N ARG A 32 -5.31 -19.69 -6.13
CA ARG A 32 -6.34 -18.80 -6.68
C ARG A 32 -7.63 -18.85 -5.88
N LYS A 33 -8.09 -20.05 -5.48
CA LYS A 33 -9.30 -20.25 -4.66
C LYS A 33 -9.21 -19.65 -3.25
N ARG A 34 -8.00 -19.38 -2.75
CA ARG A 34 -7.80 -18.80 -1.41
C ARG A 34 -7.88 -17.27 -1.41
N ILE A 35 -7.70 -16.62 -2.56
CA ILE A 35 -7.64 -15.15 -2.66
C ILE A 35 -9.05 -14.56 -2.72
N VAL A 36 -9.25 -13.48 -1.97
CA VAL A 36 -10.35 -12.53 -2.13
C VAL A 36 -9.75 -11.17 -2.43
N VAL A 37 -10.25 -10.49 -3.47
CA VAL A 37 -9.67 -9.23 -3.94
C VAL A 37 -10.60 -8.06 -3.62
N THR A 38 -10.03 -6.99 -3.08
CA THR A 38 -10.60 -5.65 -3.18
C THR A 38 -9.73 -4.87 -4.14
N GLN A 39 -10.29 -4.34 -5.23
CA GLN A 39 -9.53 -3.56 -6.21
C GLN A 39 -10.19 -2.24 -6.55
N GLN A 40 -9.44 -1.15 -6.35
CA GLN A 40 -9.76 0.13 -6.95
C GLN A 40 -9.39 0.10 -8.45
N ALA A 41 -10.36 0.34 -9.32
CA ALA A 41 -10.17 0.39 -10.78
C ALA A 41 -10.83 1.66 -11.33
N ARG A 42 -10.25 2.27 -12.36
CA ARG A 42 -10.86 3.46 -12.97
C ARG A 42 -12.26 3.14 -13.51
N PRO A 43 -13.19 4.11 -13.58
CA PRO A 43 -14.54 3.87 -14.10
C PRO A 43 -14.55 3.13 -15.45
N GLU A 44 -13.65 3.51 -16.36
CA GLU A 44 -13.50 2.92 -17.69
C GLU A 44 -12.96 1.47 -17.69
N ASP A 45 -12.23 1.07 -16.65
CA ASP A 45 -11.64 -0.27 -16.53
C ASP A 45 -12.52 -1.23 -15.71
N LYS A 46 -13.40 -0.70 -14.86
CA LYS A 46 -14.12 -1.44 -13.81
C LYS A 46 -14.76 -2.73 -14.32
N ASP A 47 -15.57 -2.64 -15.38
CA ASP A 47 -16.33 -3.78 -15.88
C ASP A 47 -15.42 -4.87 -16.48
N SER A 48 -14.32 -4.45 -17.12
CA SER A 48 -13.31 -5.38 -17.65
C SER A 48 -12.58 -6.13 -16.53
N VAL A 49 -12.26 -5.45 -15.43
CA VAL A 49 -11.64 -6.05 -14.24
C VAL A 49 -12.60 -7.04 -13.57
N ILE A 50 -13.87 -6.68 -13.40
CA ILE A 50 -14.91 -7.57 -12.86
C ILE A 50 -15.04 -8.83 -13.71
N ALA A 51 -15.16 -8.67 -15.03
CA ALA A 51 -15.29 -9.79 -15.95
C ALA A 51 -14.06 -10.71 -15.91
N SER A 52 -12.86 -10.15 -15.72
CA SER A 52 -11.62 -10.92 -15.56
C SER A 52 -11.65 -11.77 -14.30
N TYR A 53 -12.03 -11.21 -13.14
CA TYR A 53 -12.13 -11.99 -11.90
C TYR A 53 -13.22 -13.06 -11.93
N GLN A 54 -14.37 -12.76 -12.56
CA GLN A 54 -15.44 -13.74 -12.74
C GLN A 54 -14.99 -14.94 -13.57
N LYS A 55 -14.30 -14.71 -14.69
CA LYS A 55 -13.72 -15.79 -15.52
C LYS A 55 -12.73 -16.66 -14.75
N LEU A 56 -12.01 -16.07 -13.80
CA LEU A 56 -11.03 -16.75 -12.96
C LEU A 56 -11.66 -17.48 -11.75
N GLY A 57 -12.95 -17.27 -11.48
CA GLY A 57 -13.64 -17.78 -10.29
C GLY A 57 -13.14 -17.16 -8.99
N VAL A 58 -12.64 -15.92 -9.03
CA VAL A 58 -12.09 -15.19 -7.89
C VAL A 58 -13.13 -14.23 -7.35
N LYS A 59 -13.36 -14.25 -6.04
CA LYS A 59 -14.24 -13.27 -5.37
C LYS A 59 -13.53 -11.92 -5.36
N ALA A 60 -14.13 -10.93 -6.01
CA ALA A 60 -13.58 -9.59 -6.10
C ALA A 60 -14.64 -8.51 -5.86
N ASP A 61 -14.30 -7.52 -5.05
CA ASP A 61 -15.01 -6.26 -4.91
C ASP A 61 -14.24 -5.18 -5.67
N VAL A 62 -14.85 -4.63 -6.72
CA VAL A 62 -14.19 -3.71 -7.66
C VAL A 62 -15.00 -2.42 -7.77
N SER A 63 -14.36 -1.30 -7.45
CA SER A 63 -15.01 0.01 -7.43
C SER A 63 -14.03 1.12 -7.85
N PRO A 64 -14.48 2.22 -8.44
CA PRO A 64 -13.65 3.42 -8.62
C PRO A 64 -13.23 4.06 -7.30
N PHE A 65 -14.04 3.90 -6.25
CA PHE A 65 -13.78 4.49 -4.95
C PHE A 65 -14.36 3.63 -3.82
N PHE A 66 -13.65 3.62 -2.69
CA PHE A 66 -14.08 2.98 -1.45
C PHE A 66 -14.00 4.01 -0.32
N GLY A 67 -15.14 4.31 0.32
CA GLY A 67 -15.18 5.22 1.47
C GLY A 67 -14.57 4.63 2.75
N ASP A 68 -14.40 3.32 2.78
CA ASP A 68 -13.92 2.50 3.89
C ASP A 68 -12.52 1.90 3.62
N MET A 69 -11.71 2.54 2.76
CA MET A 69 -10.41 2.01 2.33
C MET A 69 -9.47 1.70 3.50
N ALA A 70 -9.45 2.53 4.54
CA ALA A 70 -8.64 2.28 5.73
C ALA A 70 -9.02 0.96 6.44
N SER A 71 -10.31 0.63 6.53
CA SER A 71 -10.79 -0.64 7.09
C SER A 71 -10.34 -1.81 6.23
N ARG A 72 -10.46 -1.67 4.90
CA ARG A 72 -10.05 -2.71 3.94
C ARG A 72 -8.55 -2.97 3.99
N ILE A 73 -7.73 -1.91 4.06
CA ILE A 73 -6.29 -2.04 4.31
C ILE A 73 -6.05 -2.73 5.66
N GLY A 74 -6.80 -2.34 6.70
CA GLY A 74 -6.76 -2.94 8.03
C GLY A 74 -7.12 -4.42 8.07
N GLU A 75 -7.86 -4.95 7.11
CA GLU A 75 -8.21 -6.38 6.98
C GLU A 75 -7.32 -7.12 5.98
N ALA A 76 -6.46 -6.41 5.24
CA ALA A 76 -5.65 -6.99 4.18
C ALA A 76 -4.52 -7.87 4.74
N ASP A 77 -4.27 -9.00 4.08
CA ASP A 77 -3.05 -9.79 4.26
C ASP A 77 -1.90 -9.22 3.42
N LEU A 78 -2.22 -8.55 2.31
CA LEU A 78 -1.26 -7.87 1.45
C LEU A 78 -1.91 -6.70 0.71
N VAL A 79 -1.17 -5.60 0.62
CA VAL A 79 -1.56 -4.44 -0.20
C VAL A 79 -0.67 -4.32 -1.44
N ILE A 80 -1.25 -4.02 -2.59
CA ILE A 80 -0.53 -3.59 -3.79
C ILE A 80 -0.98 -2.18 -4.13
N SER A 81 -0.05 -1.23 -4.16
CA SER A 81 -0.43 0.15 -4.43
C SER A 81 0.66 0.97 -5.10
N ARG A 82 0.29 2.18 -5.53
CA ARG A 82 1.26 3.25 -5.73
C ARG A 82 1.83 3.70 -4.38
N SER A 83 2.93 4.44 -4.42
CA SER A 83 3.64 4.93 -3.24
C SER A 83 3.53 6.45 -3.09
N GLY A 84 2.30 6.96 -3.22
CA GLY A 84 1.99 8.33 -2.81
C GLY A 84 2.24 8.52 -1.30
N ALA A 85 2.54 9.75 -0.88
CA ALA A 85 2.91 10.05 0.50
C ALA A 85 1.83 9.61 1.51
N SER A 86 0.54 9.89 1.22
CA SER A 86 -0.58 9.46 2.06
C SER A 86 -0.66 7.93 2.15
N THR A 87 -0.53 7.22 1.02
CA THR A 87 -0.58 5.76 1.00
C THR A 87 0.53 5.12 1.84
N VAL A 88 1.77 5.61 1.71
CA VAL A 88 2.89 5.09 2.51
C VAL A 88 2.68 5.41 4.00
N SER A 89 2.11 6.57 4.32
CA SER A 89 1.78 6.95 5.70
C SER A 89 0.67 6.07 6.28
N GLU A 90 -0.39 5.79 5.52
CA GLU A 90 -1.47 4.89 5.93
C GLU A 90 -0.94 3.46 6.18
N LEU A 91 -0.13 2.94 5.27
CA LEU A 91 0.45 1.60 5.39
C LEU A 91 1.38 1.47 6.59
N SER A 92 2.17 2.50 6.87
CA SER A 92 3.05 2.53 8.04
C SER A 92 2.29 2.67 9.35
N VAL A 93 1.20 3.43 9.42
CA VAL A 93 0.38 3.55 10.64
C VAL A 93 -0.46 2.29 10.88
N ILE A 94 -1.12 1.76 9.85
CA ILE A 94 -1.95 0.55 9.96
C ILE A 94 -1.07 -0.69 10.19
N GLY A 95 0.14 -0.71 9.64
CA GLY A 95 1.08 -1.82 9.76
C GLY A 95 0.70 -2.97 8.84
N ARG A 96 0.72 -2.73 7.52
CA ARG A 96 0.34 -3.75 6.52
C ARG A 96 1.49 -4.01 5.54
N PRO A 97 1.77 -5.28 5.23
CA PRO A 97 2.79 -5.60 4.25
C PRO A 97 2.31 -5.14 2.87
N SER A 98 3.22 -4.57 2.09
CA SER A 98 2.86 -4.00 0.80
C SER A 98 3.89 -4.25 -0.31
N ILE A 99 3.37 -4.36 -1.53
CA ILE A 99 4.14 -4.24 -2.77
C ILE A 99 3.84 -2.84 -3.33
N LEU A 100 4.84 -1.98 -3.24
CA LEU A 100 4.76 -0.60 -3.72
C LEU A 100 5.31 -0.52 -5.15
N VAL A 101 4.51 0.07 -6.04
CA VAL A 101 4.84 0.25 -7.45
C VAL A 101 4.86 1.75 -7.76
N PRO A 102 5.99 2.45 -7.56
CA PRO A 102 6.08 3.89 -7.79
C PRO A 102 5.58 4.29 -9.19
N TYR A 103 4.88 5.41 -9.26
CA TYR A 103 4.43 5.97 -10.54
C TYR A 103 5.63 6.49 -11.34
N PRO A 104 5.83 6.04 -12.60
CA PRO A 104 7.05 6.37 -13.37
C PRO A 104 7.16 7.84 -13.80
N HIS A 105 6.05 8.59 -13.80
CA HIS A 105 6.00 10.00 -14.25
C HIS A 105 5.63 10.95 -13.11
N ALA A 106 6.06 10.67 -11.87
CA ALA A 106 5.77 11.55 -10.75
C ALA A 106 6.53 12.89 -10.93
N LEU A 107 5.78 13.96 -11.20
CA LEU A 107 6.32 15.29 -11.51
C LEU A 107 6.81 16.05 -10.25
N ASP A 108 6.10 15.90 -9.12
CA ASP A 108 6.33 16.76 -7.93
C ASP A 108 6.61 15.99 -6.62
N HIS A 109 6.35 14.69 -6.57
CA HIS A 109 6.50 13.88 -5.35
C HIS A 109 7.25 12.60 -5.69
N ASP A 110 8.46 12.43 -5.16
CA ASP A 110 9.26 11.24 -5.40
C ASP A 110 8.63 10.02 -4.70
N GLN A 111 7.71 9.37 -5.42
CA GLN A 111 7.08 8.13 -4.99
C GLN A 111 8.13 7.03 -4.75
N ALA A 112 9.28 7.08 -5.43
CA ALA A 112 10.35 6.13 -5.17
C ALA A 112 11.01 6.39 -3.82
N ALA A 113 11.22 7.66 -3.44
CA ALA A 113 11.72 8.02 -2.11
C ALA A 113 10.76 7.60 -0.99
N ASN A 114 9.45 7.84 -1.14
CA ASN A 114 8.44 7.40 -0.17
C ASN A 114 8.48 5.87 0.01
N ALA A 115 8.53 5.14 -1.10
CA ALA A 115 8.60 3.68 -1.07
C ALA A 115 9.92 3.18 -0.45
N ALA A 116 11.04 3.83 -0.77
CA ALA A 116 12.36 3.48 -0.28
C ALA A 116 12.45 3.60 1.25
N ALA A 117 11.83 4.62 1.85
CA ALA A 117 11.81 4.77 3.31
C ALA A 117 11.13 3.58 4.00
N LEU A 118 9.95 3.16 3.52
CA LEU A 118 9.24 2.00 4.09
C LEU A 118 9.97 0.69 3.80
N SER A 119 10.58 0.56 2.62
CA SER A 119 11.37 -0.60 2.21
C SER A 119 12.65 -0.77 3.03
N ALA A 120 13.34 0.33 3.34
CA ALA A 120 14.57 0.30 4.12
C ALA A 120 14.34 -0.21 5.55
N ALA A 121 13.14 0.02 6.09
CA ALA A 121 12.72 -0.56 7.36
C ALA A 121 12.27 -2.04 7.26
N GLY A 122 12.17 -2.60 6.05
CA GLY A 122 11.64 -3.94 5.81
C GLY A 122 10.11 -4.02 5.74
N GLY A 123 9.42 -2.87 5.68
CA GLY A 123 7.95 -2.76 5.71
C GLY A 123 7.26 -2.93 4.36
N ALA A 124 8.01 -2.91 3.25
CA ALA A 124 7.47 -3.05 1.91
C ALA A 124 8.48 -3.63 0.92
N SER A 125 7.98 -4.23 -0.15
CA SER A 125 8.74 -4.52 -1.37
C SER A 125 8.49 -3.43 -2.41
N VAL A 126 9.54 -2.86 -2.98
CA VAL A 126 9.42 -1.81 -4.00
C VAL A 126 9.79 -2.37 -5.36
N ILE A 127 8.90 -2.21 -6.33
CA ILE A 127 9.11 -2.74 -7.67
C ILE A 127 8.76 -1.67 -8.69
N LYS A 128 9.69 -1.36 -9.59
CA LYS A 128 9.42 -0.44 -10.70
C LYS A 128 8.36 -1.05 -11.60
N GLN A 129 7.41 -0.23 -12.06
CA GLN A 129 6.34 -0.69 -12.95
C GLN A 129 6.86 -1.46 -14.18
N ALA A 130 7.95 -0.98 -14.79
CA ALA A 130 8.57 -1.62 -15.96
C ALA A 130 9.10 -3.03 -15.69
N GLU A 131 9.37 -3.37 -14.43
CA GLU A 131 9.89 -4.68 -14.02
C GLU A 131 8.79 -5.61 -13.50
N LEU A 132 7.58 -5.10 -13.27
CA LEU A 132 6.49 -5.86 -12.66
C LEU A 132 5.64 -6.53 -13.74
N SER A 133 6.19 -7.59 -14.35
CA SER A 133 5.44 -8.45 -15.26
C SER A 133 4.38 -9.27 -14.50
N PRO A 134 3.34 -9.78 -15.20
CA PRO A 134 2.37 -10.70 -14.60
C PRO A 134 3.03 -11.93 -13.96
N GLN A 135 4.12 -12.45 -14.54
CA GLN A 135 4.87 -13.59 -14.00
C GLN A 135 5.58 -13.24 -12.70
N LYS A 136 6.25 -12.07 -12.65
CA LYS A 136 6.90 -11.60 -11.42
C LYS A 136 5.87 -11.36 -10.32
N LEU A 137 4.74 -10.71 -10.66
CA LEU A 137 3.67 -10.47 -9.71
C LEU A 137 3.02 -11.78 -9.20
N SER A 138 2.79 -12.76 -10.09
CA SER A 138 2.30 -14.08 -9.70
C SER A 138 3.25 -14.78 -8.73
N GLY A 139 4.56 -14.74 -9.00
CA GLY A 139 5.58 -15.26 -8.08
C GLY A 139 5.53 -14.61 -6.69
N LEU A 140 5.37 -13.29 -6.63
CA LEU A 140 5.26 -12.56 -5.37
C LEU A 140 3.99 -12.91 -4.60
N LEU A 141 2.85 -13.02 -5.29
CA LEU A 141 1.58 -13.46 -4.69
C LEU A 141 1.67 -14.90 -4.19
N SER A 142 2.32 -15.78 -4.95
CA SER A 142 2.55 -17.19 -4.58
C SER A 142 3.39 -17.29 -3.30
N SER A 143 4.50 -16.56 -3.22
CA SER A 143 5.32 -16.47 -2.00
C SER A 143 4.55 -15.88 -0.82
N ALA A 144 3.80 -14.80 -1.03
CA ALA A 144 2.97 -14.19 0.03
C ALA A 144 1.94 -15.18 0.59
N LEU A 145 1.29 -15.97 -0.25
CA LEU A 145 0.33 -17.01 0.15
C LEU A 145 0.96 -18.18 0.92
N ALA A 146 2.25 -18.44 0.70
CA ALA A 146 3.01 -19.54 1.30
C ALA A 146 3.77 -19.15 2.57
N GLU A 147 4.06 -17.85 2.76
CA GLU A 147 4.96 -17.34 3.80
C GLU A 147 4.26 -16.31 4.72
N PRO A 148 3.22 -16.70 5.48
CA PRO A 148 2.49 -15.76 6.34
C PRO A 148 3.36 -15.15 7.45
N GLU A 149 4.37 -15.88 7.95
CA GLU A 149 5.32 -15.36 8.95
C GLU A 149 6.14 -14.20 8.39
N ARG A 150 6.58 -14.29 7.12
CA ARG A 150 7.28 -13.20 6.45
C ARG A 150 6.39 -11.98 6.31
N LEU A 151 5.11 -12.17 5.94
CA LEU A 151 4.14 -11.07 5.87
C LEU A 151 3.92 -10.42 7.24
N SER A 152 3.85 -11.20 8.31
CA SER A 152 3.72 -10.69 9.68
C SER A 152 4.95 -9.86 10.10
N ALA A 153 6.16 -10.34 9.80
CA ALA A 153 7.39 -9.59 10.06
C ALA A 153 7.44 -8.27 9.26
N THR A 154 7.07 -8.30 7.97
CA THR A 154 6.96 -7.09 7.13
C THR A 154 5.89 -6.13 7.67
N ALA A 155 4.76 -6.63 8.17
CA ALA A 155 3.72 -5.81 8.79
C ALA A 155 4.21 -5.08 10.04
N ALA A 156 4.94 -5.79 10.92
CA ALA A 156 5.53 -5.22 12.12
C ALA A 156 6.59 -4.15 11.79
N ALA A 157 7.44 -4.44 10.80
CA ALA A 157 8.42 -3.48 10.28
C ALA A 157 7.76 -2.22 9.71
N ALA A 158 6.69 -2.36 8.93
CA ALA A 158 5.91 -1.21 8.45
C ALA A 158 5.36 -0.39 9.62
N LYS A 159 4.76 -1.07 10.61
CA LYS A 159 4.15 -0.44 11.79
C LYS A 159 5.15 0.39 12.61
N ALA A 160 6.37 -0.10 12.74
CA ALA A 160 7.44 0.58 13.48
C ALA A 160 7.85 1.94 12.86
N THR A 161 7.50 2.20 11.60
CA THR A 161 7.77 3.48 10.92
C THR A 161 6.63 4.47 10.97
N GLY A 162 5.45 4.05 11.44
CA GLY A 162 4.24 4.86 11.49
C GLY A 162 4.37 6.05 12.45
N LYS A 163 3.80 7.19 12.04
CA LYS A 163 3.74 8.42 12.85
C LYS A 163 2.27 8.82 13.09
N PRO A 164 1.53 8.11 13.96
CA PRO A 164 0.10 8.35 14.16
C PRO A 164 -0.24 9.76 14.66
N HIS A 165 0.68 10.40 15.39
CA HIS A 165 0.53 11.75 15.96
C HIS A 165 1.15 12.85 15.09
N ALA A 166 1.47 12.59 13.82
CA ALA A 166 2.15 13.57 12.96
C ALA A 166 1.36 14.87 12.82
N ALA A 167 0.02 14.80 12.80
CA ALA A 167 -0.84 15.98 12.76
C ALA A 167 -0.79 16.79 14.06
N ASP A 168 -0.85 16.11 15.22
CA ASP A 168 -0.76 16.73 16.54
C ASP A 168 0.59 17.45 16.70
N VAL A 169 1.69 16.77 16.36
CA VAL A 169 3.05 17.34 16.41
C VAL A 169 3.19 18.56 15.49
N LEU A 170 2.53 18.56 14.33
CA LEU A 170 2.52 19.71 13.44
C LEU A 170 1.72 20.88 14.03
N ALA A 171 0.55 20.61 14.63
CA ALA A 171 -0.25 21.63 15.29
C ALA A 171 0.54 22.28 16.45
N ASP A 172 1.15 21.46 17.31
CA ASP A 172 1.98 21.92 18.42
C ASP A 172 3.16 22.79 17.94
N LEU A 173 3.78 22.42 16.81
CA LEU A 173 4.85 23.21 16.21
C LEU A 173 4.35 24.59 15.74
N VAL A 174 3.20 24.62 15.07
CA VAL A 174 2.59 25.86 14.58
C VAL A 174 2.23 26.78 15.75
N GLU A 175 1.65 26.24 16.82
CA GLU A 175 1.35 26.97 18.05
C GLU A 175 2.61 27.51 18.74
N ALA A 176 3.67 26.70 18.80
CA ALA A 176 4.95 27.12 19.37
C ALA A 176 5.52 28.34 18.62
N ILE A 177 5.55 28.28 17.29
CA ILE A 177 6.02 29.39 16.44
C ILE A 177 5.14 30.63 16.64
N ALA A 178 3.81 30.48 16.68
CA ALA A 178 2.89 31.57 16.93
C ALA A 178 3.10 32.22 18.32
N SER A 179 3.52 31.44 19.31
CA SER A 179 3.87 31.92 20.66
C SER A 179 5.27 32.54 20.78
N GLY A 180 6.02 32.65 19.69
CA GLY A 180 7.37 33.23 19.66
C GLY A 180 8.50 32.27 20.01
N ARG A 181 8.23 30.96 20.13
CA ARG A 181 9.26 29.92 20.32
C ARG A 181 9.88 29.52 18.97
N SER A 182 11.19 29.28 18.96
CA SER A 182 11.90 28.82 17.78
C SER A 182 11.68 27.32 17.51
N VAL A 183 11.85 26.92 16.25
CA VAL A 183 11.78 25.50 15.84
C VAL A 183 12.83 24.65 16.57
N GLN A 184 14.00 25.22 16.87
CA GLN A 184 15.09 24.56 17.57
C GLN A 184 14.73 24.25 19.03
N GLU A 185 14.05 25.19 19.71
CA GLU A 185 13.56 25.00 21.08
C GLU A 185 12.46 23.94 21.14
N PHE A 186 11.56 23.95 20.17
CA PHE A 186 10.50 22.94 20.06
C PHE A 186 11.06 21.53 19.86
N LYS A 187 12.02 21.35 18.95
CA LYS A 187 12.64 20.05 18.67
C LYS A 187 13.34 19.44 19.89
N LYS A 188 14.06 20.25 20.68
CA LYS A 188 14.70 19.78 21.92
C LYS A 188 13.72 19.21 22.93
N ASN A 189 12.49 19.72 22.99
CA ASN A 189 11.47 19.23 23.91
C ASN A 189 10.83 17.91 23.48
N ILE A 190 10.74 17.65 22.17
CA ILE A 190 10.17 16.39 21.66
C ILE A 190 11.16 15.23 21.81
N GLU A 191 12.44 15.46 21.55
CA GLU A 191 13.49 14.42 21.66
C GLU A 191 13.73 13.96 23.11
N GLY A 192 13.31 14.73 24.11
CA GLY A 192 13.41 14.37 25.53
C GLY A 192 12.23 13.58 26.11
N VAL A 193 11.13 13.43 25.38
CA VAL A 193 9.87 12.81 25.86
C VAL A 193 9.59 11.45 25.20
N GLY A 194 10.35 11.07 24.17
CA GLY A 194 10.16 9.82 23.44
C GLY A 194 11.47 9.11 23.09
N ALA A 195 11.96 8.31 24.03
CA ALA A 195 12.82 7.15 23.80
C ALA A 195 12.17 5.94 24.45
#